data_AF-A0A958R8Y9-F1
#
_entry.id   AF-A0A958R8Y9-F1
#
_cell.length_a   1.000
_cell.length_b   1.000
_cell.length_c   1.000
_cell.angle_alpha   90.00
_cell.angle_beta   90.00
_cell.angle_gamma   90.00
#
_symmetry.space_group_name_H-M   'P 1'
#
loop_
_entity.id
_entity.type
_entity.pdbx_description
1 polymer ?
#
loop_
_entity_poly.entity_id
_entity_poly.type
_entity_poly.pdbx_seq_one_letter_code
_entity_poly.pdbx_strand_id
1 'polypeptide(L)' 'MSTDAFIAYLKLEKNYSDHTVKAYGKDLGEFSEFCRDNHDLVDIDEVGYPLIRN' A
#
# COMPACT_ATOMS: atom_id res chain seq x y z
N MET A 1 2.89 -8.16 5.22
CA MET A 1 2.61 -8.69 3.88
C MET A 1 3.33 -7.77 2.90
N SER A 2 4.34 -8.24 2.15
CA SER A 2 5.07 -7.34 1.24
C SER A 2 4.11 -6.70 0.23
N THR A 3 4.24 -5.38 0.02
CA THR A 3 3.51 -4.60 -0.98
C THR A 3 3.55 -5.26 -2.36
N ASP A 4 4.66 -5.90 -2.72
CA ASP A 4 4.82 -6.62 -3.98
C ASP A 4 3.87 -7.82 -4.11
N ALA A 5 3.62 -8.54 -3.02
CA ALA A 5 2.69 -9.66 -3.01
C ALA A 5 1.24 -9.20 -3.24
N PHE A 6 0.87 -8.06 -2.66
CA PHE A 6 -0.44 -7.46 -2.89
C PHE A 6 -0.60 -6.95 -4.33
N ILE A 7 0.43 -6.31 -4.88
CA ILE A 7 0.46 -5.87 -6.27
C ILE A 7 0.34 -7.06 -7.24
N ALA A 8 1.05 -8.16 -6.97
CA ALA A 8 0.92 -9.39 -7.73
C ALA A 8 -0.51 -9.97 -7.65
N TYR A 9 -1.14 -9.95 -6.47
CA TYR A 9 -2.54 -10.36 -6.29
C TYR A 9 -3.50 -9.52 -7.15
N LEU A 10 -3.36 -8.19 -7.15
CA LEU A 10 -4.21 -7.32 -7.98
C LEU A 10 -4.07 -7.62 -9.48
N LYS A 11 -2.86 -7.93 -9.94
CA LYS A 11 -2.61 -8.25 -11.34
C LYS A 11 -3.09 -9.65 -11.72
N LEU A 12 -2.75 -10.66 -10.93
CA LEU A 12 -2.94 -12.07 -11.29
C LEU A 12 -4.34 -12.57 -10.91
N GLU A 13 -4.78 -12.28 -9.69
CA GLU A 13 -6.04 -12.81 -9.15
C GLU A 13 -7.22 -11.90 -9.46
N LYS A 14 -7.02 -10.56 -9.41
CA LYS A 14 -8.08 -9.59 -9.72
C LYS A 14 -8.12 -9.16 -11.18
N ASN A 15 -7.10 -9.51 -11.97
CA ASN A 15 -6.98 -9.12 -13.38
C ASN A 15 -7.17 -7.60 -13.61
N TYR A 16 -6.64 -6.79 -12.69
CA TYR A 16 -6.69 -5.33 -12.83
C TYR A 16 -5.73 -4.85 -13.92
N SER A 17 -6.12 -3.77 -14.60
CA SER A 17 -5.30 -3.18 -15.66
C SER A 17 -3.95 -2.72 -15.10
N ASP A 18 -2.92 -2.67 -15.95
CA ASP A 18 -1.59 -2.19 -15.54
C ASP A 18 -1.65 -0.76 -14.96
N HIS A 19 -2.54 0.10 -15.49
CA HIS A 19 -2.76 1.44 -14.94
C HIS A 19 -3.33 1.41 -13.53
N THR A 20 -4.31 0.53 -13.27
CA THR A 20 -4.89 0.34 -11.94
C THR A 20 -3.85 -0.19 -10.97
N VAL A 21 -3.10 -1.22 -11.35
CA VAL A 21 -2.04 -1.80 -10.50
C VAL A 21 -0.96 -0.75 -10.18
N LYS A 22 -0.57 0.07 -11.15
CA LYS A 22 0.39 1.16 -10.96
C LYS A 22 -0.15 2.25 -10.02
N ALA A 23 -1.43 2.60 -10.12
CA ALA A 23 -2.05 3.55 -9.21
C ALA A 23 -2.02 3.03 -7.76
N TYR A 24 -2.43 1.78 -7.54
CA TYR A 24 -2.36 1.15 -6.20
C TYR A 24 -0.93 1.11 -5.65
N GLY A 25 0.06 0.78 -6.48
CA GLY A 25 1.47 0.77 -6.06
C GLY A 25 1.97 2.16 -5.65
N LYS A 26 1.56 3.20 -6.40
CA LYS A 26 1.87 4.60 -6.07
C LYS A 26 1.22 5.01 -4.74
N ASP A 27 -0.07 4.72 -4.57
CA ASP A 27 -0.83 5.08 -3.36
C ASP A 27 -0.25 4.40 -2.11
N LEU A 28 0.14 3.12 -2.20
CA LEU A 28 0.80 2.40 -1.10
C LEU A 28 2.18 2.98 -0.76
N GLY A 29 2.94 3.40 -1.77
CA GLY A 29 4.23 4.08 -1.57
C GLY A 29 4.04 5.42 -0.85
N GLU A 30 3.13 6.26 -1.35
CA GLU A 30 2.81 7.56 -0.74
C GLU A 30 2.29 7.41 0.70
N PHE A 31 1.47 6.40 0.97
CA PHE A 31 1.01 6.09 2.32
C PHE A 31 2.15 5.65 3.26
N SER A 32 3.10 4.85 2.76
CA SER A 32 4.28 4.45 3.53
C SER A 32 5.17 5.63 3.89
N GLU A 33 5.39 6.55 2.95
CA GLU A 33 6.11 7.78 3.21
C GLU A 33 5.38 8.66 4.24
N PHE A 34 4.07 8.80 4.11
CA PHE A 34 3.24 9.53 5.07
C PHE A 34 3.36 8.95 6.50
N CYS A 35 3.29 7.62 6.64
CA CYS A 35 3.40 6.95 7.94
C CYS A 35 4.79 7.14 8.57
N ARG A 36 5.84 7.06 7.76
CA ARG A 36 7.21 7.29 8.22
C ARG A 36 7.41 8.72 8.70
N ASP A 37 6.91 9.69 7.94
CA ASP A 37 7.18 11.10 8.20
C ASP A 37 6.34 11.67 9.35
N ASN A 38 5.14 11.12 9.61
CA ASN A 38 4.19 11.66 10.61
C ASN A 38 4.02 10.78 11.85
N HIS A 39 4.35 9.50 11.78
CA HIS A 39 4.02 8.53 12.82
C HIS A 39 5.20 7.64 13.26
N ASP A 40 6.42 7.89 12.74
CA ASP A 40 7.63 7.09 13.00
C ASP A 40 7.43 5.58 12.71
N LEU A 41 6.49 5.29 11.81
CA LEU A 41 6.12 3.94 11.39
C LEU A 41 6.93 3.58 10.15
N VAL A 42 7.87 2.65 10.33
CA VAL A 42 8.74 2.16 9.26
C VAL A 42 8.02 1.15 8.37
N ASP A 43 7.09 0.39 8.94
CA ASP A 43 6.33 -0.64 8.24
C ASP A 43 4.83 -0.33 8.26
N ILE A 44 4.22 -0.27 7.08
CA ILE A 44 2.77 -0.07 6.91
C ILE A 44 1.97 -1.33 7.26
N ASP A 45 2.62 -2.49 7.37
CA ASP A 45 1.99 -3.71 7.88
C ASP A 45 1.66 -3.62 9.38
N GLU A 46 2.36 -2.76 10.14
CA GLU A 46 2.15 -2.54 11.57
C GLU A 46 1.18 -1.38 11.86
N VAL A 47 0.66 -0.74 10.80
CA VAL A 47 -0.20 0.42 10.92
C VAL A 47 -1.54 0.03 11.57
N GLY A 48 -1.95 0.77 12.60
CA GLY A 48 -3.23 0.58 13.25
C GLY A 48 -4.40 1.04 12.37
N TYR A 49 -5.52 0.32 12.42
CA TYR A 49 -6.75 0.66 11.68
C TYR A 49 -7.22 2.13 11.80
N PRO A 50 -7.09 2.83 12.95
CA PRO A 50 -7.42 4.25 13.02
C PRO A 50 -6.60 5.12 12.07
N LEU A 51 -5.32 4.80 11.85
CA LEU A 51 -4.43 5.57 10.97
C LEU A 51 -4.74 5.33 9.48
N ILE A 52 -5.34 4.19 9.14
CA ILE A 52 -5.79 3.87 7.77
C ILE A 52 -7.04 4.68 7.38
N ARG A 53 -7.85 5.07 8.38
CA ARG A 53 -9.23 5.52 8.16
C ARG A 53 -9.53 6.95 8.61
N ASN A 54 -8.58 7.60 9.28
CA ASN A 54 -8.64 9.02 9.66
C ASN A 54 -8.33 9.91 8.45
#